data_AF-A0A8T4TNG7-F1
#
_entry.id   AF-A0A8T4TNG7-F1
#
_cell.length_a   1.000
_cell.length_b   1.000
_cell.length_c   1.000
_cell.angle_alpha   90.00
_cell.angle_beta   90.00
_cell.angle_gamma   90.00
#
_symmetry.space_group_name_H-M   'P 1'
#
loop_
_entity.id
_entity.type
_entity.pdbx_description
1 polymer ?
#
loop_
_entity_poly.entity_id
_entity_poly.type
_entity_poly.pdbx_seq_one_letter_code
_entity_poly.pdbx_strand_id
1 'polypeptide(L)'
;MAFKLICFDMDGVIFKDINFWIELHKKFGTLEQGKILTEKYLHSDYAKLVEEVVIKLWKGKNAELYYDLVNSLEYLPGVKEVFNYVKNNYYFTAIISGSSIDVARRVQRDFGIDHIYANELVIKNGKVSGEFVWPIGAGKEKKAQIIMNLCNDLNILTKEAIYIGDSDNDIEAFKEVGLSIAFNSDSKELKKFATYVVDSNNLSDILKYLP
;
A
#
# COMPACT_ATOMS: atom_id res chain seq x y z
N MET A 1 13.24 -8.61 -22.22
CA MET A 1 12.82 -9.37 -21.03
C MET A 1 11.31 -9.20 -20.93
N ALA A 2 10.53 -10.27 -20.76
CA ALA A 2 9.08 -10.16 -20.64
C ALA A 2 8.72 -10.02 -19.16
N PHE A 3 7.97 -8.98 -18.81
CA PHE A 3 7.49 -8.79 -17.44
C PHE A 3 6.32 -9.73 -17.16
N LYS A 4 6.14 -10.13 -15.90
CA LYS A 4 5.15 -11.15 -15.47
C LYS A 4 4.34 -10.76 -14.25
N LEU A 5 4.86 -9.86 -13.41
CA LEU A 5 4.22 -9.41 -12.17
C LEU A 5 4.19 -7.88 -12.15
N ILE A 6 3.06 -7.31 -11.76
CA ILE A 6 2.93 -5.88 -11.49
C ILE A 6 2.48 -5.67 -10.06
N CYS A 7 3.34 -5.00 -9.30
CA CYS A 7 3.13 -4.65 -7.91
C CYS A 7 2.74 -3.16 -7.79
N PHE A 8 1.80 -2.87 -6.90
CA PHE A 8 1.30 -1.52 -6.66
C PHE A 8 1.42 -1.18 -5.17
N ASP A 9 1.94 0.01 -4.86
CA ASP A 9 1.50 0.69 -3.64
C ASP A 9 0.03 1.10 -3.78
N MET A 10 -0.59 1.46 -2.66
CA MET A 10 -2.01 1.72 -2.58
C MET A 10 -2.34 3.19 -2.31
N ASP A 11 -1.81 3.75 -1.22
CA ASP A 11 -1.97 5.17 -0.91
C ASP A 11 -1.15 5.98 -1.94
N GLY A 12 -1.69 7.07 -2.47
CA GLY A 12 -1.00 7.90 -3.48
C GLY A 12 -0.96 7.32 -4.90
N VAL A 13 -1.21 6.02 -5.07
CA VAL A 13 -1.20 5.32 -6.37
C VAL A 13 -2.59 4.84 -6.79
N ILE A 14 -3.22 3.94 -6.02
CA ILE A 14 -4.55 3.39 -6.32
C ILE A 14 -5.65 4.31 -5.77
N PHE A 15 -5.41 4.90 -4.62
CA PHE A 15 -6.28 5.91 -4.01
C PHE A 15 -5.58 7.26 -4.06
N LYS A 16 -6.36 8.35 -4.03
CA LYS A 16 -5.81 9.70 -3.85
C LYS A 16 -4.91 9.74 -2.61
N ASP A 17 -3.87 10.57 -2.63
CA ASP A 17 -2.91 10.69 -1.52
C ASP A 17 -3.61 11.03 -0.20
N ILE A 18 -3.83 9.98 0.59
CA ILE A 18 -4.40 10.01 1.92
C ILE A 18 -3.61 9.05 2.79
N ASN A 19 -3.30 9.47 4.00
CA ASN A 19 -2.75 8.56 4.99
C ASN A 19 -3.90 7.92 5.76
N PHE A 20 -4.20 6.65 5.43
CA PHE A 20 -5.32 5.91 6.01
C PHE A 20 -5.32 5.92 7.55
N TRP A 21 -4.15 5.74 8.18
CA TRP A 21 -4.04 5.69 9.64
C TRP A 21 -4.31 7.05 10.30
N ILE A 22 -3.89 8.14 9.66
CA ILE A 22 -4.19 9.51 10.12
C ILE A 22 -5.69 9.83 9.98
N GLU A 23 -6.32 9.44 8.87
CA GLU A 23 -7.78 9.60 8.71
C GLU A 23 -8.56 8.76 9.73
N LEU A 24 -8.07 7.56 10.05
CA LEU A 24 -8.67 6.73 11.09
C LEU A 24 -8.53 7.36 12.48
N HIS A 25 -7.38 7.96 12.78
CA HIS A 25 -7.20 8.74 14.00
C HIS A 25 -8.21 9.88 14.12
N LYS A 26 -8.51 10.61 13.03
CA LYS A 26 -9.56 11.65 13.00
C LYS A 26 -10.92 11.07 13.35
N LYS A 27 -11.32 9.97 12.69
CA LYS A 27 -12.60 9.29 12.94
C LYS A 27 -12.74 8.82 14.39
N PHE A 28 -11.66 8.35 15.01
CA PHE A 28 -11.65 7.91 16.41
C PHE A 28 -11.47 9.03 17.44
N GLY A 29 -11.26 10.27 17.00
CA GLY A 29 -11.01 11.42 17.88
C GLY A 29 -9.67 11.34 18.62
N THR A 30 -8.64 10.78 17.97
CA THR A 30 -7.30 10.53 18.54
C THR A 30 -6.18 11.14 17.71
N LEU A 31 -6.48 12.15 16.87
CA LEU A 31 -5.51 12.74 15.94
C LEU A 31 -4.28 13.33 16.63
N GLU A 32 -4.48 14.12 17.68
CA GLU A 32 -3.37 14.80 18.36
C GLU A 32 -2.40 13.77 18.99
N GLN A 33 -2.93 12.79 19.72
CA GLN A 33 -2.12 11.71 20.28
C GLN A 33 -1.48 10.86 19.17
N GLY A 34 -2.22 10.57 18.11
CA GLY A 34 -1.76 9.78 16.97
C GLY A 34 -0.55 10.41 16.28
N LYS A 35 -0.59 11.73 16.03
CA LYS A 35 0.55 12.46 15.44
C LYS A 35 1.79 12.39 16.33
N ILE A 36 1.63 12.67 17.63
CA ILE A 36 2.74 12.63 18.60
C ILE A 36 3.39 11.24 18.63
N LEU A 37 2.58 10.18 18.71
CA LEU A 37 3.08 8.81 18.72
C LEU A 37 3.75 8.44 17.40
N THR A 38 3.15 8.82 16.27
CA THR A 38 3.69 8.56 14.93
C THR A 38 5.05 9.21 14.75
N GLU A 39 5.17 10.51 15.06
CA GLU A 39 6.45 11.24 14.99
C GLU A 39 7.53 10.59 15.86
N LYS A 40 7.14 10.14 17.06
CA LYS A 40 8.07 9.54 18.02
C LYS A 40 8.56 8.15 17.61
N TYR A 41 7.67 7.32 17.04
CA TYR A 41 7.89 5.87 16.95
C TYR A 41 7.90 5.31 15.52
N LEU A 42 7.35 5.98 14.51
CA LEU A 42 7.18 5.41 13.17
C LEU A 42 8.49 4.92 12.54
N HIS A 43 9.57 5.65 12.73
CA HIS A 43 10.89 5.34 12.16
C HIS A 43 11.88 4.72 13.15
N SER A 44 11.47 4.51 14.41
CA SER A 44 12.37 4.07 15.49
C SER A 44 11.90 2.78 16.16
N ASP A 45 10.61 2.68 16.52
CA ASP A 45 10.02 1.55 17.21
C ASP A 45 8.55 1.39 16.80
N TYR A 46 8.35 0.84 15.60
CA TYR A 46 7.02 0.64 15.04
C TYR A 46 6.16 -0.34 15.87
N ALA A 47 6.79 -1.30 16.55
CA ALA A 47 6.10 -2.19 17.49
C ALA A 47 5.48 -1.40 18.64
N LYS A 48 6.24 -0.45 19.20
CA LYS A 48 5.75 0.46 20.22
C LYS A 48 4.66 1.40 19.70
N LEU A 49 4.78 1.89 18.46
CA LEU A 49 3.72 2.70 17.84
C LEU A 49 2.38 1.94 17.85
N VAL A 50 2.38 0.69 17.40
CA VAL A 50 1.16 -0.14 17.36
C VAL A 50 0.64 -0.45 18.77
N GLU A 51 1.51 -0.74 19.73
CA GLU A 51 1.09 -0.93 21.13
C GLU A 51 0.36 0.31 21.66
N GLU A 52 0.97 1.49 21.52
CA GLU A 52 0.38 2.74 22.02
C GLU A 52 -0.92 3.09 21.27
N VAL A 53 -0.97 2.90 19.95
CA VAL A 53 -2.13 3.27 19.14
C VAL A 53 -3.24 2.22 19.22
N VAL A 54 -2.97 0.99 18.81
CA VAL A 54 -4.00 -0.04 18.63
C VAL A 54 -4.51 -0.56 19.98
N ILE A 55 -3.61 -0.80 20.94
CA ILE A 55 -3.99 -1.36 22.24
C ILE A 55 -4.52 -0.28 23.18
N LYS A 56 -3.85 0.88 23.27
CA LYS A 56 -4.21 1.90 24.28
C LYS A 56 -5.19 2.96 23.78
N LEU A 57 -5.09 3.39 22.52
CA LEU A 57 -5.99 4.43 21.99
C LEU A 57 -7.22 3.88 21.28
N TRP A 58 -7.09 2.78 20.54
CA TRP A 58 -8.15 2.31 19.65
C TRP A 58 -8.94 1.12 20.15
N LYS A 59 -8.40 0.31 21.08
CA LYS A 59 -9.13 -0.83 21.64
C LYS A 59 -10.51 -0.42 22.16
N GLY A 60 -11.54 -1.14 21.69
CA GLY A 60 -12.94 -0.90 22.06
C GLY A 60 -13.67 0.17 21.24
N LYS A 61 -12.98 0.90 20.34
CA LYS A 61 -13.63 1.85 19.42
C LYS A 61 -14.56 1.12 18.45
N ASN A 62 -15.63 1.80 18.04
CA ASN A 62 -16.63 1.27 17.10
C ASN A 62 -15.97 0.99 15.74
N ALA A 63 -16.05 -0.25 15.26
CA ALA A 63 -15.47 -0.67 14.00
C ALA A 63 -16.21 -0.11 12.77
N GLU A 64 -17.46 0.35 12.93
CA GLU A 64 -18.22 0.99 11.85
C GLU A 64 -17.46 2.19 11.26
N LEU A 65 -16.86 3.02 12.11
CA LEU A 65 -16.07 4.18 11.68
C LEU A 65 -14.84 3.78 10.84
N TYR A 66 -14.28 2.61 11.11
CA TYR A 66 -13.18 2.05 10.32
C TYR A 66 -13.66 1.57 8.96
N TYR A 67 -14.75 0.80 8.91
CA TYR A 67 -15.30 0.31 7.64
C TYR A 67 -15.89 1.43 6.79
N ASP A 68 -16.48 2.45 7.40
CA ASP A 68 -16.92 3.67 6.72
C ASP A 68 -15.74 4.36 6.02
N LEU A 69 -14.60 4.45 6.69
CA LEU A 69 -13.39 5.01 6.09
C LEU A 69 -12.94 4.14 4.91
N VAL A 70 -12.80 2.82 5.09
CA VAL A 70 -12.43 1.86 4.03
C VAL A 70 -13.32 2.01 2.80
N ASN A 71 -14.63 2.16 3.00
CA ASN A 71 -15.61 2.29 1.93
C ASN A 71 -15.64 3.69 1.30
N SER A 72 -15.31 4.74 2.06
CA SER A 72 -15.31 6.12 1.56
C SER A 72 -14.14 6.47 0.65
N LEU A 73 -13.07 5.65 0.63
CA LEU A 73 -11.90 5.97 -0.17
C LEU A 73 -12.24 5.99 -1.67
N GLU A 74 -11.80 7.03 -2.35
CA GLU A 74 -12.02 7.19 -3.79
C GLU A 74 -10.83 6.66 -4.57
N TYR A 75 -11.11 5.80 -5.53
CA TYR A 75 -10.10 5.39 -6.50
C TYR A 75 -9.59 6.60 -7.27
N LEU A 76 -8.29 6.59 -7.57
CA LEU A 76 -7.72 7.53 -8.51
C LEU A 76 -8.33 7.28 -9.91
N PRO A 77 -8.58 8.33 -10.72
CA PRO A 77 -8.95 8.13 -12.12
C PRO A 77 -7.95 7.20 -12.82
N GLY A 78 -8.40 6.31 -13.72
CA GLY A 78 -7.53 5.40 -14.46
C GLY A 78 -7.28 4.04 -13.83
N VAL A 79 -7.61 3.84 -12.55
CA VAL A 79 -7.36 2.58 -11.85
C VAL A 79 -8.04 1.40 -12.54
N LYS A 80 -9.29 1.59 -12.98
CA LYS A 80 -10.05 0.55 -13.66
C LYS A 80 -9.41 0.19 -15.01
N GLU A 81 -8.96 1.18 -15.75
CA GLU A 81 -8.29 1.03 -17.03
C GLU A 81 -6.98 0.26 -16.89
N VAL A 82 -6.17 0.60 -15.87
CA VAL A 82 -4.94 -0.11 -15.55
C VAL A 82 -5.23 -1.56 -15.21
N PHE A 83 -6.13 -1.85 -14.25
CA PHE A 83 -6.38 -3.24 -13.88
C PHE A 83 -7.03 -4.06 -15.01
N ASN A 84 -7.85 -3.45 -15.87
CA ASN A 84 -8.34 -4.12 -17.09
C ASN A 84 -7.19 -4.46 -18.04
N TYR A 85 -6.28 -3.53 -18.29
CA TYR A 85 -5.09 -3.78 -19.10
C TYR A 85 -4.25 -4.91 -18.51
N VAL A 86 -4.03 -4.89 -17.19
CA VAL A 86 -3.23 -5.90 -16.51
C VAL A 86 -3.83 -7.30 -16.65
N LYS A 87 -5.14 -7.41 -16.42
CA LYS A 87 -5.89 -8.66 -16.57
C LYS A 87 -5.86 -9.18 -18.02
N ASN A 88 -6.03 -8.31 -19.01
CA ASN A 88 -6.06 -8.70 -20.43
C ASN A 88 -4.69 -9.16 -20.95
N ASN A 89 -3.60 -8.75 -20.29
CA ASN A 89 -2.23 -9.15 -20.63
C ASN A 89 -1.68 -10.26 -19.73
N TYR A 90 -2.52 -10.87 -18.89
CA TYR A 90 -2.19 -12.03 -18.05
C TYR A 90 -0.99 -11.82 -17.09
N TYR A 91 -0.76 -10.60 -16.62
CA TYR A 91 0.22 -10.41 -15.54
C TYR A 91 -0.38 -10.87 -14.21
N PHE A 92 0.48 -11.42 -13.34
CA PHE A 92 0.18 -11.50 -11.92
C PHE A 92 0.14 -10.09 -11.32
N THR A 93 -0.68 -9.93 -10.29
CA THR A 93 -0.86 -8.65 -9.60
C THR A 93 -0.63 -8.77 -8.10
N ALA A 94 0.01 -7.75 -7.54
CA ALA A 94 0.15 -7.63 -6.09
C ALA A 94 -0.09 -6.21 -5.60
N ILE A 95 -0.76 -6.07 -4.45
CA ILE A 95 -0.76 -4.83 -3.67
C ILE A 95 0.14 -5.02 -2.47
N ILE A 96 1.06 -4.08 -2.25
CA ILE A 96 2.01 -4.10 -1.13
C ILE A 96 1.99 -2.73 -0.44
N SER A 97 1.27 -2.64 0.68
CA SER A 97 1.02 -1.35 1.33
C SER A 97 1.16 -1.40 2.84
N GLY A 98 1.61 -0.28 3.44
CA GLY A 98 1.61 -0.09 4.89
C GLY A 98 0.23 0.23 5.48
N SER A 99 -0.78 0.40 4.62
CA SER A 99 -2.17 0.72 4.97
C SER A 99 -2.96 -0.53 5.36
N SER A 100 -4.29 -0.42 5.43
CA SER A 100 -5.17 -1.50 5.86
C SER A 100 -5.37 -2.58 4.81
N ILE A 101 -5.32 -3.85 5.24
CA ILE A 101 -5.66 -5.01 4.44
C ILE A 101 -7.11 -4.99 3.94
N ASP A 102 -8.04 -4.36 4.66
CA ASP A 102 -9.44 -4.30 4.21
C ASP A 102 -9.63 -3.33 3.04
N VAL A 103 -8.78 -2.30 2.95
CA VAL A 103 -8.70 -1.45 1.75
C VAL A 103 -8.15 -2.28 0.59
N ALA A 104 -7.07 -3.05 0.79
CA ALA A 104 -6.52 -3.92 -0.25
C ALA A 104 -7.52 -5.02 -0.69
N ARG A 105 -8.26 -5.63 0.24
CA ARG A 105 -9.35 -6.60 -0.03
C ARG A 105 -10.47 -5.98 -0.85
N ARG A 106 -10.78 -4.69 -0.62
CA ARG A 106 -11.74 -3.95 -1.46
C ARG A 106 -11.22 -3.86 -2.91
N VAL A 107 -9.97 -3.47 -3.13
CA VAL A 107 -9.37 -3.45 -4.48
C VAL A 107 -9.38 -4.85 -5.10
N GLN A 108 -9.00 -5.87 -4.34
CA GLN A 108 -9.00 -7.27 -4.77
C GLN A 108 -10.40 -7.73 -5.22
N ARG A 109 -11.45 -7.42 -4.45
CA ARG A 109 -12.82 -7.76 -4.83
C ARG A 109 -13.28 -7.02 -6.09
N ASP A 110 -12.95 -5.73 -6.18
CA ASP A 110 -13.48 -4.86 -7.24
C ASP A 110 -12.76 -5.08 -8.58
N PHE A 111 -11.48 -5.50 -8.57
CA PHE A 111 -10.64 -5.64 -9.77
C PHE A 111 -10.01 -7.02 -10.00
N GLY A 112 -10.09 -7.94 -9.03
CA GLY A 112 -9.57 -9.30 -9.17
C GLY A 112 -8.05 -9.40 -8.99
N ILE A 113 -7.49 -8.72 -7.99
CA ILE A 113 -6.06 -8.74 -7.67
C ILE A 113 -5.64 -10.11 -7.11
N ASP A 114 -4.52 -10.67 -7.56
CA ASP A 114 -4.07 -12.01 -7.18
C ASP A 114 -3.53 -12.07 -5.75
N HIS A 115 -2.68 -11.10 -5.39
CA HIS A 115 -1.98 -11.07 -4.10
C HIS A 115 -2.16 -9.74 -3.37
N ILE A 116 -2.39 -9.79 -2.05
CA ILE A 116 -2.47 -8.59 -1.21
C ILE A 116 -1.63 -8.76 0.05
N TYR A 117 -0.83 -7.75 0.36
CA TYR A 117 -0.02 -7.67 1.56
C TYR A 117 -0.20 -6.28 2.17
N ALA A 118 -0.84 -6.22 3.33
CA ALA A 118 -1.13 -4.99 4.05
C ALA A 118 -1.50 -5.27 5.51
N ASN A 119 -1.49 -4.25 6.37
CA ASN A 119 -1.66 -4.41 7.80
C ASN A 119 -3.10 -4.71 8.21
N GLU A 120 -3.29 -5.59 9.18
CA GLU A 120 -4.63 -6.02 9.62
C GLU A 120 -4.94 -5.53 11.03
N LEU A 121 -5.91 -4.61 11.13
CA LEU A 121 -6.51 -4.20 12.39
C LEU A 121 -7.61 -5.20 12.76
N VAL A 122 -7.41 -6.00 13.80
CA VAL A 122 -8.33 -7.09 14.12
C VAL A 122 -9.58 -6.52 14.80
N ILE A 123 -10.74 -6.81 14.21
CA ILE A 123 -12.05 -6.41 14.72
C ILE A 123 -12.78 -7.62 15.29
N LYS A 124 -13.31 -7.48 16.51
CA LYS A 124 -14.10 -8.52 17.18
C LYS A 124 -15.37 -7.89 17.74
N ASN A 125 -16.52 -8.50 17.46
CA ASN A 125 -17.84 -8.05 17.95
C ASN A 125 -18.11 -6.55 17.66
N GLY A 126 -17.81 -6.11 16.43
CA GLY A 126 -18.03 -4.72 16.00
C GLY A 126 -17.10 -3.69 16.65
N LYS A 127 -16.00 -4.11 17.28
CA LYS A 127 -15.03 -3.23 17.94
C LYS A 127 -13.60 -3.58 17.58
N VAL A 128 -12.73 -2.58 17.60
CA VAL A 128 -11.28 -2.81 17.52
C VAL A 128 -10.85 -3.64 18.74
N SER A 129 -10.25 -4.80 18.49
CA SER A 129 -9.90 -5.76 19.54
C SER A 129 -8.67 -5.36 20.35
N GLY A 130 -7.80 -4.52 19.78
CA GLY A 130 -6.45 -4.25 20.27
C GLY A 130 -5.40 -5.20 19.69
N GLU A 131 -5.80 -6.23 18.94
CA GLU A 131 -4.87 -7.07 18.17
C GLU A 131 -4.57 -6.43 16.81
N PHE A 132 -3.34 -6.63 16.36
CA PHE A 132 -2.85 -6.16 15.07
C PHE A 132 -2.05 -7.29 14.44
N VAL A 133 -2.40 -7.69 13.23
CA VAL A 133 -1.71 -8.74 12.49
C VAL A 133 -0.88 -8.11 11.38
N TRP A 134 0.33 -8.62 11.27
CA TRP A 134 1.39 -8.02 10.49
C TRP A 134 1.80 -8.99 9.39
N PRO A 135 1.42 -8.73 8.13
CA PRO A 135 2.26 -9.17 7.03
C PRO A 135 3.35 -8.11 6.76
N ILE A 136 3.14 -6.83 7.13
CA ILE A 136 4.02 -5.71 6.78
C ILE A 136 4.21 -4.71 7.95
N GLY A 137 5.20 -4.94 8.80
CA GLY A 137 5.76 -3.83 9.59
C GLY A 137 6.48 -2.86 8.65
N ALA A 138 5.81 -1.80 8.20
CA ALA A 138 6.23 -0.90 7.13
C ALA A 138 7.49 -0.08 7.48
N GLY A 139 8.65 -0.75 7.41
CA GLY A 139 9.93 -0.13 7.14
C GLY A 139 10.30 -0.29 5.66
N LYS A 140 11.19 0.59 5.17
CA LYS A 140 11.68 0.66 3.78
C LYS A 140 12.14 -0.69 3.22
N GLU A 141 12.70 -1.55 4.07
CA GLU A 141 13.34 -2.82 3.66
C GLU A 141 12.36 -3.97 3.37
N LYS A 142 11.09 -3.89 3.82
CA LYS A 142 10.18 -5.05 3.75
C LYS A 142 9.39 -5.18 2.45
N LYS A 143 9.09 -4.09 1.73
CA LYS A 143 8.38 -4.19 0.45
C LYS A 143 9.19 -4.97 -0.58
N ALA A 144 10.50 -4.69 -0.66
CA ALA A 144 11.45 -5.44 -1.47
C ALA A 144 11.43 -6.96 -1.17
N GLN A 145 11.50 -7.33 0.12
CA GLN A 145 11.48 -8.74 0.52
C GLN A 145 10.18 -9.44 0.15
N ILE A 146 9.03 -8.77 0.27
CA ILE A 146 7.73 -9.33 -0.12
C ILE A 146 7.71 -9.61 -1.62
N ILE A 147 8.19 -8.66 -2.44
CA ILE A 147 8.28 -8.85 -3.89
C ILE A 147 9.19 -10.04 -4.21
N MET A 148 10.37 -10.13 -3.58
CA MET A 148 11.29 -11.25 -3.80
C MET A 148 10.67 -12.59 -3.42
N ASN A 149 10.00 -12.67 -2.27
CA ASN A 149 9.32 -13.90 -1.84
C ASN A 149 8.19 -14.28 -2.80
N LEU A 150 7.36 -13.32 -3.21
CA LEU A 150 6.29 -13.56 -4.16
C LEU A 150 6.85 -14.00 -5.52
N CYS A 151 7.93 -13.39 -6.00
CA CYS A 151 8.58 -13.80 -7.25
C CYS A 151 9.08 -15.25 -7.15
N ASN A 152 9.67 -15.64 -6.02
CA ASN A 152 10.09 -17.01 -5.78
C ASN A 152 8.90 -17.98 -5.78
N ASP A 153 7.80 -17.64 -5.11
CA ASP A 153 6.57 -18.46 -5.06
C ASP A 153 5.95 -18.62 -6.46
N LEU A 154 6.03 -17.59 -7.30
CA LEU A 154 5.57 -17.59 -8.69
C LEU A 154 6.59 -18.17 -9.69
N ASN A 155 7.78 -18.54 -9.22
CA ASN A 155 8.89 -19.02 -10.05
C ASN A 155 9.27 -18.04 -11.20
N ILE A 156 9.38 -16.75 -10.86
CA ILE A 156 9.82 -15.68 -11.77
C ILE A 156 11.01 -14.93 -11.17
N LEU A 157 11.79 -14.24 -12.01
CA LEU A 157 12.86 -13.38 -11.51
C LEU A 157 12.27 -12.06 -11.01
N THR A 158 12.83 -11.48 -9.95
CA THR A 158 12.44 -10.13 -9.49
C THR A 158 12.59 -9.07 -10.58
N LYS A 159 13.53 -9.27 -11.52
CA LYS A 159 13.70 -8.41 -12.72
C LYS A 159 12.62 -8.59 -13.78
N GLU A 160 11.73 -9.57 -13.65
CA GLU A 160 10.49 -9.70 -14.44
C GLU A 160 9.29 -9.02 -13.75
N ALA A 161 9.49 -8.38 -12.59
CA ALA A 161 8.46 -7.62 -11.91
C ALA A 161 8.52 -6.12 -12.26
N ILE A 162 7.36 -5.49 -12.22
CA ILE A 162 7.14 -4.04 -12.28
C ILE A 162 6.67 -3.57 -10.92
N TYR A 163 7.11 -2.40 -10.46
CA TYR A 163 6.58 -1.79 -9.24
C TYR A 163 6.18 -0.33 -9.47
N ILE A 164 4.98 0.04 -8.99
CA ILE A 164 4.47 1.41 -9.04
C ILE A 164 4.31 1.91 -7.60
N GLY A 165 4.97 3.03 -7.28
CA GLY A 165 4.97 3.64 -5.95
C GLY A 165 5.16 5.14 -6.01
N ASP A 166 5.03 5.81 -4.87
CA ASP A 166 4.98 7.27 -4.76
C ASP A 166 5.87 7.82 -3.65
N SER A 167 6.40 6.99 -2.74
CA SER A 167 7.11 7.46 -1.54
C SER A 167 8.48 6.82 -1.31
N ASP A 168 9.26 7.38 -0.38
CA ASP A 168 10.57 6.84 0.02
C ASP A 168 10.53 5.40 0.56
N ASN A 169 9.34 4.93 0.94
CA ASN A 169 9.15 3.55 1.40
C ASN A 169 9.25 2.54 0.26
N ASP A 170 9.20 2.99 -1.00
CA ASP A 170 9.28 2.15 -2.19
C ASP A 170 10.69 2.06 -2.77
N ILE A 171 11.66 2.82 -2.26
CA ILE A 171 13.02 2.90 -2.82
C ILE A 171 13.68 1.52 -2.93
N GLU A 172 13.62 0.71 -1.87
CA GLU A 172 14.22 -0.63 -1.92
C GLU A 172 13.49 -1.54 -2.91
N ALA A 173 12.16 -1.45 -2.99
CA ALA A 173 11.40 -2.18 -4.01
C ALA A 173 11.83 -1.78 -5.44
N PHE A 174 12.02 -0.47 -5.68
CA PHE A 174 12.46 0.06 -6.97
C PHE A 174 13.83 -0.47 -7.40
N LYS A 175 14.77 -0.63 -6.46
CA LYS A 175 16.10 -1.19 -6.73
C LYS A 175 16.03 -2.67 -7.13
N GLU A 176 15.09 -3.41 -6.57
CA GLU A 176 14.97 -4.86 -6.79
C GLU A 176 14.28 -5.23 -8.11
N VAL A 177 13.24 -4.49 -8.52
CA VAL A 177 12.45 -4.83 -9.71
C VAL A 177 13.15 -4.50 -11.04
N GLY A 178 12.58 -4.98 -12.15
CA GLY A 178 13.10 -4.73 -13.51
C GLY A 178 12.65 -3.40 -14.11
N LEU A 179 11.48 -2.91 -13.69
CA LEU A 179 10.93 -1.61 -14.08
C LEU A 179 10.18 -1.02 -12.89
N SER A 180 10.41 0.27 -12.65
CA SER A 180 9.80 1.01 -11.55
C SER A 180 9.20 2.32 -12.06
N ILE A 181 8.00 2.65 -11.59
CA ILE A 181 7.31 3.89 -11.92
C ILE A 181 7.07 4.68 -10.64
N ALA A 182 7.71 5.84 -10.52
CA ALA A 182 7.36 6.84 -9.52
C ALA A 182 6.14 7.61 -10.02
N PHE A 183 4.98 7.39 -9.41
CA PHE A 183 3.73 8.03 -9.80
C PHE A 183 3.35 9.13 -8.81
N ASN A 184 3.17 10.37 -9.28
CA ASN A 184 2.87 11.56 -8.46
C ASN A 184 3.74 11.73 -7.21
N SER A 185 4.98 11.27 -7.26
CA SER A 185 5.88 11.31 -6.10
C SER A 185 6.40 12.72 -5.86
N ASP A 186 6.36 13.21 -4.63
CA ASP A 186 7.11 14.42 -4.24
C ASP A 186 8.55 14.09 -3.81
N SER A 187 8.88 12.80 -3.67
CA SER A 187 10.22 12.38 -3.27
C SER A 187 11.23 12.54 -4.40
N LYS A 188 12.16 13.47 -4.21
CA LYS A 188 13.36 13.59 -5.06
C LYS A 188 14.26 12.36 -4.97
N GLU A 189 14.24 11.65 -3.85
CA GLU A 189 15.11 10.48 -3.65
C GLU A 189 14.54 9.27 -4.40
N LEU A 190 13.25 8.98 -4.26
CA LEU A 190 12.59 7.91 -5.01
C LEU A 190 12.76 8.08 -6.52
N LYS A 191 12.56 9.30 -7.03
CA LYS A 191 12.70 9.62 -8.45
C LYS A 191 14.07 9.24 -9.03
N LYS A 192 15.14 9.19 -8.23
CA LYS A 192 16.48 8.76 -8.70
C LYS A 192 16.56 7.26 -9.01
N PHE A 193 15.70 6.46 -8.37
CA PHE A 193 15.64 5.00 -8.55
C PHE A 193 14.51 4.56 -9.49
N ALA A 194 13.69 5.50 -9.94
CA ALA A 194 12.59 5.23 -10.85
C ALA A 194 13.09 5.00 -12.28
N THR A 195 12.55 4.00 -12.96
CA THR A 195 12.74 3.84 -14.42
C THR A 195 11.99 4.94 -15.16
N TYR A 196 10.77 5.22 -14.71
CA TYR A 196 9.94 6.32 -15.21
C TYR A 196 9.37 7.14 -14.05
N VAL A 197 9.27 8.44 -14.27
CA VAL A 197 8.54 9.36 -13.38
C VAL A 197 7.31 9.84 -14.15
N VAL A 198 6.15 9.71 -13.52
CA VAL A 198 4.87 10.06 -14.13
C VAL A 198 4.10 10.96 -13.17
N ASP A 199 3.89 12.21 -13.60
CA ASP A 199 3.02 13.16 -12.90
C ASP A 199 1.71 13.27 -13.70
N SER A 200 0.59 12.78 -13.14
CA SER A 200 -0.72 12.79 -13.78
C SER A 200 -1.88 12.67 -12.77
N ASN A 201 -3.02 13.26 -13.09
CA ASN A 201 -4.26 13.06 -12.34
C ASN A 201 -4.99 11.75 -12.72
N ASN A 202 -4.40 10.94 -13.61
CA ASN A 202 -4.99 9.72 -14.12
C ASN A 202 -3.95 8.60 -14.19
N LEU A 203 -4.16 7.53 -13.41
CA LEU A 203 -3.26 6.38 -13.33
C LEU A 203 -3.10 5.68 -14.69
N SER A 204 -4.09 5.75 -15.59
CA SER A 204 -3.97 5.11 -16.91
C SER A 204 -2.84 5.68 -17.77
N ASP A 205 -2.32 6.85 -17.42
CA ASP A 205 -1.19 7.45 -18.15
C ASP A 205 0.11 6.67 -17.95
N ILE A 206 0.16 5.74 -16.99
CA ILE A 206 1.31 4.81 -16.86
C ILE A 206 1.33 3.75 -17.96
N LEU A 207 0.20 3.48 -18.63
CA LEU A 207 0.06 2.34 -19.55
C LEU A 207 1.05 2.37 -20.72
N LYS A 208 1.43 3.56 -21.20
CA LYS A 208 2.44 3.73 -22.27
C LYS A 208 3.85 3.30 -21.86
N TYR A 209 4.11 3.09 -20.57
CA TYR A 209 5.38 2.61 -20.03
C TYR A 209 5.32 1.12 -19.66
N LEU A 210 4.14 0.51 -19.71
CA LEU A 210 3.98 -0.92 -19.54
C LEU A 210 4.20 -1.62 -20.89
N PRO A 211 4.80 -2.82 -20.88
CA PRO A 211 5.26 -3.53 -22.08
C PRO A 211 4.13 -4.22 -22.87
#